data_AF-A0AAI8YJS5-F1
#
_entry.id   AF-A0AAI8YJS5-F1
#
_cell.length_a   1.000
_cell.length_b   1.000
_cell.length_c   1.000
_cell.angle_alpha   90.00
_cell.angle_beta   90.00
_cell.angle_gamma   90.00
#
_symmetry.space_group_name_H-M   'P 1'
#
loop_
_entity.id
_entity.type
_entity.pdbx_description
1 polymer ?
#
loop_
_entity_poly.entity_id
_entity_poly.type
_entity_poly.pdbx_seq_one_letter_code
_entity_poly.pdbx_strand_id
1 'polypeptide(L)'
;MAQGFLPDIVHTLWPLGLDVLFGALAASKEGRILKYFNGIVNECGSTFMQHLLGVPGIDTLDPENIEALLSTNFNDYDLGLRPMTFRALLGSGIFTQDGECVQRLVDSIPGNGVVDLQPLFFKLTFEITMFLLFSKHAYNLGEVTEKESTFAGAFNLAQDYLAHRGRLGDMYWLFNDKKFHDACKICHDFIDATVGKALEAGKGNIDNDDDEGNYVFIDALVQQTRNPTILRDQRLNVLLAGRDTTGCCLSWTM
;
A
#
# COMPACT_ATOMS: atom_id res chain seq x y z
N MET A 1 33.58 -15.36 6.12
CA MET A 1 33.67 -14.17 7.00
C MET A 1 33.94 -12.97 6.11
N ALA A 2 32.89 -12.30 5.64
CA ALA A 2 33.04 -11.06 4.90
C ALA A 2 33.49 -9.97 5.88
N GLN A 3 34.57 -9.27 5.56
CA GLN A 3 35.01 -8.09 6.30
C GLN A 3 33.87 -7.07 6.28
N GLY A 4 33.47 -6.57 7.45
CA GLY A 4 32.41 -5.59 7.60
C GLY A 4 32.80 -4.28 6.92
N PHE A 5 32.42 -4.12 5.67
CA PHE A 5 32.48 -2.84 4.97
C PHE A 5 31.18 -2.11 5.32
N LEU A 6 31.29 -1.01 6.07
CA LEU A 6 30.16 -0.10 6.23
C LEU A 6 29.90 0.54 4.85
N PRO A 7 28.65 0.55 4.37
CA PRO A 7 28.33 1.14 3.08
C PRO A 7 28.64 2.64 3.08
N ASP A 8 28.93 3.18 1.90
CA ASP A 8 29.24 4.61 1.74
C ASP A 8 28.06 5.46 2.22
N ILE A 9 28.36 6.59 2.85
CA ILE A 9 27.34 7.48 3.42
C ILE A 9 27.06 8.60 2.42
N VAL A 10 25.78 8.83 2.13
CA VAL A 10 25.34 9.95 1.29
C VAL A 10 25.87 11.25 1.86
N HIS A 11 26.61 12.00 1.03
CA HIS A 11 27.12 13.30 1.41
C HIS A 11 25.99 14.32 1.49
N THR A 12 25.74 14.83 2.69
CA THR A 12 24.73 15.87 2.96
C THR A 12 25.37 17.22 3.20
N LEU A 13 24.90 18.25 2.50
CA LEU A 13 25.32 19.64 2.69
C LEU A 13 24.66 20.28 3.90
N TRP A 14 23.43 19.87 4.24
CA TRP A 14 22.65 20.45 5.32
C TRP A 14 22.49 19.47 6.48
N PRO A 15 22.42 19.94 7.73
CA PRO A 15 22.23 19.07 8.88
C PRO A 15 20.94 18.25 8.72
N LEU A 16 20.94 17.03 9.29
CA LEU A 16 19.81 16.09 9.23
C LEU A 16 19.42 15.64 7.82
N GLY A 17 20.30 15.79 6.82
CA GLY A 17 20.02 15.39 5.43
C GLY A 17 18.91 16.20 4.78
N LEU A 18 18.66 17.44 5.24
CA LEU A 18 17.58 18.27 4.73
C LEU A 18 17.76 18.65 3.26
N ASP A 19 18.99 18.77 2.78
CA ASP A 19 19.29 19.00 1.36
C ASP A 19 18.85 17.81 0.50
N VAL A 20 19.01 16.58 0.99
CA VAL A 20 18.51 15.38 0.33
C VAL A 20 16.98 15.35 0.32
N LEU A 21 16.36 15.65 1.47
CA LEU A 21 14.89 15.73 1.58
C LEU A 21 14.29 16.75 0.61
N PHE A 22 14.77 17.99 0.65
CA PHE A 22 14.24 19.07 -0.20
C PHE A 22 14.60 18.86 -1.67
N GLY A 23 15.78 18.31 -1.97
CA GLY A 23 16.18 17.89 -3.31
C GLY A 23 15.23 16.85 -3.90
N ALA A 24 14.91 15.80 -3.13
CA ALA A 24 13.96 14.77 -3.53
C ALA A 24 12.54 15.34 -3.72
N LEU A 25 12.07 16.22 -2.82
CA LEU A 25 10.76 16.87 -2.94
C LEU A 25 10.67 17.78 -4.18
N ALA A 26 11.71 18.57 -4.47
CA ALA A 26 11.76 19.40 -5.67
C ALA A 26 11.82 18.55 -6.94
N ALA A 27 12.68 17.53 -6.98
CA ALA A 27 12.78 16.59 -8.09
C ALA A 27 11.46 15.83 -8.32
N SER A 28 10.72 15.48 -7.25
CA SER A 28 9.39 14.88 -7.35
C SER A 28 8.39 15.80 -8.04
N LYS A 29 8.36 17.08 -7.68
CA LYS A 29 7.47 18.08 -8.30
C LYS A 29 7.77 18.30 -9.78
N GLU A 30 9.02 18.13 -10.18
CA GLU A 30 9.47 18.30 -11.56
C GLU A 30 9.43 16.98 -12.37
N GLY A 31 8.98 15.87 -11.79
CA GLY A 31 8.97 14.57 -12.46
C GLY A 31 10.36 13.97 -12.71
N ARG A 32 11.38 14.42 -11.96
CA ARG A 32 12.79 14.01 -12.10
C ARG A 32 13.32 13.21 -10.92
N ILE A 33 12.43 12.65 -10.08
CA ILE A 33 12.82 11.96 -8.84
C ILE A 33 13.78 10.78 -9.09
N LEU A 34 13.55 9.99 -10.15
CA LEU A 34 14.44 8.89 -10.51
C LEU A 34 15.83 9.39 -10.93
N LYS A 35 15.90 10.47 -11.71
CA LYS A 35 17.18 11.07 -12.10
C LYS A 35 17.95 11.60 -10.89
N TYR A 36 17.24 12.10 -9.89
CA TYR A 36 17.83 12.56 -8.63
C TYR A 36 18.47 11.40 -7.85
N PHE A 37 17.73 10.32 -7.60
CA PHE A 37 18.27 9.15 -6.89
C PHE A 37 19.34 8.39 -7.68
N ASN A 38 19.26 8.34 -9.02
CA ASN A 38 20.36 7.82 -9.84
C ASN A 38 21.65 8.61 -9.66
N GLY A 39 21.56 9.92 -9.39
CA GLY A 39 22.73 10.74 -9.05
C GLY A 39 23.41 10.24 -7.77
N ILE A 40 22.61 9.97 -6.73
CA ILE A 40 23.09 9.45 -5.44
C ILE A 40 23.71 8.06 -5.62
N VAL A 41 23.06 7.16 -6.37
CA VAL A 41 23.59 5.81 -6.68
C VAL A 41 24.92 5.90 -7.44
N ASN A 42 25.05 6.82 -8.39
CA ASN A 42 26.30 6.99 -9.14
C ASN A 42 27.44 7.53 -8.27
N GLU A 43 27.14 8.23 -7.17
CA GLU A 43 28.11 8.78 -6.24
C GLU A 43 28.50 7.77 -5.14
N CYS A 44 27.53 7.06 -4.56
CA CYS A 44 27.71 6.21 -3.39
C CYS A 44 27.78 4.70 -3.70
N GLY A 45 27.50 4.30 -4.95
CA GLY A 45 27.41 2.90 -5.34
C GLY A 45 26.02 2.28 -5.14
N SER A 46 25.95 0.94 -5.23
CA SER A 46 24.70 0.19 -5.22
C SER A 46 24.11 -0.02 -3.83
N THR A 47 24.92 -0.04 -2.77
CA THR A 47 24.46 -0.06 -1.37
C THR A 47 25.08 1.09 -0.60
N PHE A 48 24.25 1.97 -0.05
CA PHE A 48 24.68 3.18 0.64
C PHE A 48 23.79 3.47 1.85
N MET A 49 24.34 4.24 2.79
CA MET A 49 23.63 4.71 3.98
C MET A 49 23.24 6.18 3.84
N GLN A 50 21.99 6.51 4.12
CA GLN A 50 21.52 7.88 4.25
C GLN A 50 21.13 8.20 5.69
N HIS A 51 21.26 9.46 6.08
CA HIS A 51 20.79 9.97 7.36
C HIS A 51 19.72 11.03 7.10
N LEU A 52 18.46 10.60 7.07
CA LEU A 52 17.34 11.49 6.79
C LEU A 52 16.64 11.84 8.11
N LEU A 53 16.58 13.14 8.44
CA LEU A 53 15.99 13.63 9.69
C LEU A 53 16.60 13.00 10.95
N GLY A 54 17.88 12.64 10.89
CA GLY A 54 18.60 11.99 11.99
C GLY A 54 18.36 10.48 12.11
N VAL A 55 17.55 9.89 11.23
CA VAL A 55 17.29 8.45 11.17
C VAL A 55 18.20 7.83 10.10
N PRO A 56 19.04 6.83 10.45
CA PRO A 56 19.82 6.11 9.46
C PRO A 56 18.91 5.19 8.64
N GLY A 57 19.10 5.18 7.32
CA GLY A 57 18.49 4.25 6.38
C GLY A 57 19.56 3.65 5.47
N ILE A 58 19.41 2.37 5.11
CA ILE A 58 20.27 1.71 4.13
C ILE A 58 19.43 1.48 2.88
N ASP A 59 19.91 1.98 1.75
CA ASP A 59 19.34 1.72 0.44
C ASP A 59 20.26 0.76 -0.30
N THR A 60 19.67 -0.21 -1.00
CA THR A 60 20.42 -1.26 -1.72
C THR A 60 19.80 -1.56 -3.06
N LEU A 61 20.66 -1.65 -4.08
CA LEU A 61 20.39 -2.19 -5.40
C LEU A 61 21.11 -3.54 -5.61
N ASP A 62 21.87 -4.01 -4.62
CA ASP A 62 22.59 -5.28 -4.71
C ASP A 62 21.62 -6.47 -4.62
N PRO A 63 21.62 -7.38 -5.61
CA PRO A 63 20.71 -8.53 -5.64
C PRO A 63 20.81 -9.43 -4.41
N GLU A 64 22.02 -9.62 -3.87
CA GLU A 64 22.26 -10.46 -2.69
C GLU A 64 21.57 -9.90 -1.43
N ASN A 65 21.61 -8.57 -1.23
CA ASN A 65 20.92 -7.91 -0.13
C ASN A 65 19.39 -7.97 -0.31
N ILE A 66 18.91 -7.83 -1.55
CA ILE A 66 17.49 -7.93 -1.88
C ILE A 66 16.98 -9.36 -1.62
N GLU A 67 17.75 -10.38 -2.00
CA GLU A 67 17.45 -11.79 -1.71
C GLU A 67 17.44 -12.06 -0.20
N ALA A 68 18.39 -11.50 0.54
CA ALA A 68 18.42 -11.60 1.99
C ALA A 68 17.17 -11.02 2.64
N LEU A 69 16.77 -9.81 2.23
CA LEU A 69 15.61 -9.11 2.76
C LEU A 69 14.28 -9.79 2.40
N LEU A 70 14.16 -10.33 1.18
CA LEU A 70 12.90 -10.89 0.68
C LEU A 70 12.76 -12.40 0.87
N SER A 71 13.84 -13.12 1.19
CA SER A 71 13.82 -14.58 1.25
C SER A 71 14.66 -15.18 2.38
N THR A 72 15.98 -15.12 2.29
CA THR A 72 16.84 -15.99 3.14
C THR A 72 16.85 -15.56 4.60
N ASN A 73 16.72 -14.26 4.88
CA ASN A 73 16.73 -13.68 6.22
C ASN A 73 15.45 -12.88 6.50
N PHE A 74 14.32 -13.24 5.88
CA PHE A 74 13.06 -12.48 5.99
C PHE A 74 12.64 -12.17 7.45
N ASN A 75 12.86 -13.11 8.37
CA ASN A 75 12.50 -12.96 9.79
C ASN A 75 13.36 -11.94 10.56
N ASP A 76 14.49 -11.48 9.99
CA ASP A 76 15.37 -10.49 10.60
C ASP A 76 14.91 -9.05 10.30
N TYR A 77 13.92 -8.88 9.42
CA TYR A 77 13.42 -7.58 8.97
C TYR A 77 11.93 -7.40 9.29
N ASP A 78 11.51 -6.16 9.51
CA ASP A 78 10.12 -5.78 9.76
C ASP A 78 9.66 -4.61 8.87
N LEU A 79 8.41 -4.19 9.07
CA LEU A 79 7.81 -3.09 8.35
C LEU A 79 8.33 -1.71 8.80
N GLY A 80 9.11 -1.63 9.88
CA GLY A 80 9.72 -0.42 10.40
C GLY A 80 8.68 0.65 10.75
N LEU A 81 8.84 1.86 10.22
CA LEU A 81 7.91 2.98 10.45
C LEU A 81 6.61 2.89 9.64
N ARG A 82 6.47 1.89 8.75
CA ARG A 82 5.28 1.76 7.89
C ARG A 82 3.97 1.64 8.69
N PRO A 83 3.85 0.84 9.77
CA PRO A 83 2.61 0.79 10.56
C PRO A 83 2.23 2.15 11.14
N MET A 84 3.17 2.91 11.69
CA MET A 84 2.88 4.25 12.26
C MET A 84 2.41 5.23 11.18
N THR A 85 3.03 5.19 10.01
CA THR A 85 2.68 6.06 8.89
C THR A 85 1.34 5.68 8.27
N PHE A 86 1.11 4.41 7.94
CA PHE A 86 0.03 3.98 7.05
C PHE A 86 -1.28 3.63 7.78
N ARG A 87 -1.23 3.28 9.07
CA ARG A 87 -2.40 2.77 9.84
C ARG A 87 -3.59 3.72 9.89
N ALA A 88 -3.38 5.03 9.82
CA ALA A 88 -4.47 6.00 9.86
C ALA A 88 -5.42 5.88 8.66
N LEU A 89 -4.90 5.56 7.47
CA LEU A 89 -5.72 5.33 6.28
C LEU A 89 -6.05 3.84 6.13
N LEU A 90 -5.04 2.96 6.20
CA LEU A 90 -5.17 1.55 5.83
C LEU A 90 -5.60 0.64 6.97
N GLY A 91 -5.66 1.15 8.21
CA GLY A 91 -5.95 0.34 9.37
C GLY A 91 -4.94 -0.78 9.56
N SER A 92 -5.42 -1.95 9.98
CA SER A 92 -4.62 -3.15 10.24
C SER A 92 -4.69 -4.13 9.06
N GLY A 93 -3.61 -4.25 8.30
CA GLY A 93 -3.53 -5.13 7.13
C GLY A 93 -2.11 -5.34 6.62
N ILE A 94 -1.96 -5.82 5.39
CA ILE A 94 -0.67 -6.24 4.82
C ILE A 94 0.39 -5.12 4.78
N PHE A 95 -0.02 -3.86 4.73
CA PHE A 95 0.90 -2.71 4.75
C PHE A 95 1.26 -2.21 6.17
N THR A 96 0.62 -2.76 7.22
CA THR A 96 0.74 -2.27 8.60
C THR A 96 0.90 -3.36 9.66
N GLN A 97 0.87 -4.63 9.26
CA GLN A 97 1.11 -5.79 10.12
C GLN A 97 2.30 -6.59 9.63
N ASP A 98 3.23 -6.84 10.53
CA ASP A 98 4.40 -7.68 10.31
C ASP A 98 4.08 -9.16 10.46
N GLY A 99 4.72 -9.98 9.63
CA GLY A 99 4.95 -11.41 9.87
C GLY A 99 3.70 -12.29 9.82
N GLU A 100 2.69 -12.10 10.66
CA GLU A 100 1.64 -13.10 10.89
C GLU A 100 0.67 -13.25 9.71
N CYS A 101 0.26 -12.15 9.06
CA CYS A 101 -0.61 -12.23 7.87
C CYS A 101 0.15 -12.74 6.64
N VAL A 102 1.40 -12.33 6.46
CA VAL A 102 2.25 -12.78 5.34
C VAL A 102 2.65 -14.24 5.54
N GLN A 103 3.01 -14.64 6.76
CA GLN A 103 3.33 -16.03 7.10
C GLN A 103 2.09 -16.91 6.96
N ARG A 104 0.89 -16.48 7.40
CA ARG A 104 -0.34 -17.24 7.13
C ARG A 104 -0.64 -17.40 5.64
N LEU A 105 -0.33 -16.38 4.82
CA LEU A 105 -0.44 -16.49 3.37
C LEU A 105 0.59 -17.48 2.83
N VAL A 106 1.86 -17.39 3.25
CA VAL A 106 2.94 -18.32 2.87
C VAL A 106 2.65 -19.75 3.32
N ASP A 107 2.17 -19.95 4.55
CA ASP A 107 1.78 -21.24 5.13
C ASP A 107 0.56 -21.83 4.41
N SER A 108 -0.31 -20.98 3.84
CA SER A 108 -1.45 -21.42 3.03
C SER A 108 -1.04 -21.89 1.63
N ILE A 109 0.19 -21.58 1.18
CA ILE A 109 0.74 -22.11 -0.06
C ILE A 109 1.16 -23.56 0.21
N PRO A 110 0.57 -24.56 -0.47
CA PRO A 110 0.90 -25.96 -0.21
C PRO A 110 2.39 -26.19 -0.44
N GLY A 111 3.09 -26.66 0.60
CA GLY A 111 4.56 -26.79 0.62
C GLY A 111 5.15 -27.83 -0.34
N ASN A 112 4.32 -28.55 -1.09
CA ASN A 112 4.74 -29.51 -2.10
C ASN A 112 4.03 -29.24 -3.43
N GLY A 113 4.77 -28.69 -4.40
CA GLY A 113 4.33 -28.52 -5.78
C GLY A 113 4.70 -27.16 -6.38
N VAL A 114 4.69 -27.07 -7.71
CA VAL A 114 4.72 -25.79 -8.41
C VAL A 114 3.33 -25.17 -8.29
N VAL A 115 3.22 -24.11 -7.50
CA VAL A 115 1.98 -23.32 -7.40
C VAL A 115 2.11 -22.17 -8.38
N ASP A 116 1.26 -22.18 -9.41
CA ASP A 116 1.14 -21.06 -10.32
C ASP A 116 0.37 -19.94 -9.61
N LEU A 117 1.09 -18.91 -9.18
CA LEU A 117 0.52 -17.73 -8.52
C LEU A 117 -0.08 -16.76 -9.55
N GLN A 118 0.22 -16.91 -10.83
CA GLN A 118 -0.26 -16.02 -11.89
C GLN A 118 -1.80 -16.00 -11.98
N PRO A 119 -2.53 -17.12 -12.00
CA PRO A 119 -4.00 -17.13 -11.96
C PRO A 119 -4.58 -16.47 -10.72
N LEU A 120 -3.93 -16.60 -9.56
CA LEU A 120 -4.40 -16.04 -8.30
C LEU A 120 -4.22 -14.52 -8.26
N PHE A 121 -3.09 -14.01 -8.73
CA PHE A 121 -2.87 -12.57 -8.87
C PHE A 121 -3.75 -11.98 -9.98
N PHE A 122 -3.92 -12.66 -11.12
CA PHE A 122 -4.84 -12.21 -12.16
C PHE A 122 -6.29 -12.20 -11.68
N LYS A 123 -6.72 -13.20 -10.91
CA LYS A 123 -8.06 -13.22 -10.30
C LYS A 123 -8.21 -12.11 -9.27
N LEU A 124 -7.23 -11.90 -8.40
CA LEU A 124 -7.22 -10.82 -7.41
C LEU A 124 -7.26 -9.44 -8.09
N THR A 125 -6.39 -9.19 -9.07
CA THR A 125 -6.37 -7.94 -9.84
C THR A 125 -7.64 -7.79 -10.65
N PHE A 126 -8.18 -8.84 -11.26
CA PHE A 126 -9.47 -8.82 -11.96
C PHE A 126 -10.61 -8.50 -10.99
N GLU A 127 -10.67 -9.09 -9.81
CA GLU A 127 -11.69 -8.81 -8.80
C GLU A 127 -11.56 -7.39 -8.23
N ILE A 128 -10.33 -6.89 -8.03
CA ILE A 128 -10.08 -5.49 -7.66
C ILE A 128 -10.53 -4.55 -8.79
N THR A 129 -10.22 -4.90 -10.04
CA THR A 129 -10.61 -4.16 -11.23
C THR A 129 -12.12 -4.23 -11.47
N MET A 130 -12.80 -5.36 -11.25
CA MET A 130 -14.27 -5.48 -11.32
C MET A 130 -14.92 -4.72 -10.16
N PHE A 131 -14.33 -4.77 -8.97
CA PHE A 131 -14.78 -3.98 -7.83
C PHE A 131 -14.65 -2.46 -8.10
N LEU A 132 -13.56 -2.04 -8.74
CA LEU A 132 -13.26 -0.66 -9.09
C LEU A 132 -14.03 -0.13 -10.31
N LEU A 133 -14.14 -0.94 -11.37
CA LEU A 133 -14.82 -0.60 -12.63
C LEU A 133 -16.33 -0.85 -12.56
N PHE A 134 -16.76 -1.88 -11.81
CA PHE A 134 -18.14 -2.39 -11.82
C PHE A 134 -18.73 -2.58 -10.43
N SER A 135 -18.25 -1.87 -9.40
CA SER A 135 -19.12 -1.48 -8.28
C SER A 135 -20.41 -0.96 -8.94
N LYS A 136 -21.52 -1.71 -8.82
CA LYS A 136 -22.77 -1.57 -9.59
C LYS A 136 -23.53 -0.27 -9.27
N HIS A 137 -22.87 0.88 -9.39
CA HIS A 137 -23.40 2.22 -9.67
C HIS A 137 -22.67 2.89 -10.86
N ALA A 138 -21.55 2.33 -11.36
CA ALA A 138 -20.75 2.92 -12.45
C ALA A 138 -21.15 2.52 -13.88
N TYR A 139 -22.25 1.79 -14.08
CA TYR A 139 -22.87 1.62 -15.40
C TYR A 139 -23.92 2.70 -15.66
N ASN A 140 -23.48 3.95 -15.60
CA ASN A 140 -23.94 5.02 -16.47
C ASN A 140 -22.69 5.85 -16.73
N LEU A 141 -22.13 5.75 -17.94
CA LEU A 141 -20.90 6.40 -18.38
C LEU A 141 -21.02 7.96 -18.47
N GLY A 142 -21.71 8.57 -17.51
CA GLY A 142 -22.04 9.99 -17.43
C GLY A 142 -22.36 10.53 -16.03
N GLU A 143 -22.55 9.69 -14.99
CA GLU A 143 -22.77 10.17 -13.61
C GLU A 143 -21.91 9.39 -12.61
N VAL A 144 -20.72 9.91 -12.30
CA VAL A 144 -20.02 9.53 -11.07
C VAL A 144 -20.86 10.04 -9.90
N THR A 145 -21.24 9.18 -8.97
CA THR A 145 -22.02 9.65 -7.82
C THR A 145 -21.18 10.64 -7.01
N GLU A 146 -21.81 11.67 -6.44
CA GLU A 146 -21.12 12.67 -5.60
C GLU A 146 -20.30 11.98 -4.47
N LYS A 147 -20.80 10.85 -3.96
CA LYS A 147 -20.13 10.04 -2.93
C LYS A 147 -18.86 9.36 -3.42
N GLU A 148 -18.86 8.78 -4.62
CA GLU A 148 -17.68 8.14 -5.21
C GLU A 148 -16.59 9.18 -5.56
N SER A 149 -17.00 10.34 -6.10
CA SER A 149 -16.09 11.46 -6.36
C SER A 149 -15.45 11.99 -5.07
N THR A 150 -16.27 12.18 -4.03
CA THR A 150 -15.81 12.61 -2.70
C THR A 150 -14.85 11.59 -2.09
N PHE A 151 -15.15 10.30 -2.20
CA PHE A 151 -14.26 9.23 -1.77
C PHE A 151 -12.93 9.26 -2.53
N ALA A 152 -12.95 9.33 -3.86
CA ALA A 152 -11.74 9.34 -4.68
C ALA A 152 -10.84 10.54 -4.36
N GLY A 153 -11.42 11.73 -4.19
CA GLY A 153 -10.71 12.94 -3.78
C GLY A 153 -10.09 12.80 -2.39
N ALA A 154 -10.84 12.29 -1.41
CA ALA A 154 -10.35 12.05 -0.06
C ALA A 154 -9.24 10.98 -0.01
N PHE A 155 -9.38 9.92 -0.81
CA PHE A 155 -8.39 8.85 -0.89
C PHE A 155 -7.09 9.34 -1.51
N ASN A 156 -7.14 10.12 -2.60
CA ASN A 156 -5.96 10.76 -3.18
C ASN A 156 -5.28 11.70 -2.18
N LEU A 157 -6.06 12.54 -1.49
CA LEU A 157 -5.53 13.44 -0.48
C LEU A 157 -4.84 12.66 0.66
N ALA A 158 -5.50 11.63 1.20
CA ALA A 158 -4.93 10.82 2.27
C ALA A 158 -3.63 10.14 1.84
N GLN A 159 -3.54 9.65 0.59
CA GLN A 159 -2.32 9.08 0.03
C GLN A 159 -1.18 10.11 -0.09
N ASP A 160 -1.48 11.34 -0.52
CA ASP A 160 -0.49 12.41 -0.53
C ASP A 160 0.06 12.66 0.88
N TYR A 161 -0.82 12.71 1.90
CA TYR A 161 -0.38 12.80 3.29
C TYR A 161 0.48 11.60 3.71
N LEU A 162 0.10 10.36 3.36
CA LEU A 162 0.91 9.18 3.66
C LEU A 162 2.31 9.25 3.04
N ALA A 163 2.42 9.73 1.79
CA ALA A 163 3.70 9.90 1.12
C ALA A 163 4.60 10.92 1.84
N HIS A 164 4.04 12.03 2.33
CA HIS A 164 4.80 13.02 3.11
C HIS A 164 5.17 12.48 4.49
N ARG A 165 4.24 11.81 5.17
CA ARG A 165 4.47 11.18 6.48
C ARG A 165 5.58 10.12 6.40
N GLY A 166 5.61 9.31 5.33
CA GLY A 166 6.68 8.35 5.08
C GLY A 166 8.06 8.99 4.94
N ARG A 167 8.16 10.12 4.21
CA ARG A 167 9.43 10.86 4.06
C ARG A 167 9.90 11.53 5.35
N LEU A 168 8.99 11.80 6.28
CA LEU A 168 9.30 12.44 7.57
C LEU A 168 9.70 11.45 8.67
N GLY A 169 9.55 10.14 8.45
CA GLY A 169 9.89 9.11 9.42
C GLY A 169 9.23 9.37 10.78
N ASP A 170 10.03 9.43 11.85
CA ASP A 170 9.57 9.66 13.22
C ASP A 170 8.86 11.01 13.41
N MET A 171 9.07 11.95 12.48
CA MET A 171 8.39 13.26 12.46
C MET A 171 7.06 13.23 11.69
N TYR A 172 6.51 12.05 11.40
CA TYR A 172 5.23 11.88 10.67
C TYR A 172 4.08 12.71 11.27
N TRP A 173 4.13 13.00 12.57
CA TRP A 173 3.08 13.72 13.30
C TRP A 173 2.92 15.17 12.85
N LEU A 174 3.92 15.77 12.18
CA LEU A 174 3.83 17.11 11.60
C LEU A 174 2.75 17.25 10.52
N PHE A 175 2.34 16.13 9.92
CA PHE A 175 1.34 16.07 8.85
C PHE A 175 0.02 15.43 9.33
N ASN A 176 -0.27 15.46 10.63
CA ASN A 176 -1.54 14.98 11.22
C ASN A 176 -2.52 16.13 11.47
N ASP A 177 -2.82 16.94 10.45
CA ASP A 177 -3.79 18.02 10.58
C ASP A 177 -5.25 17.51 10.44
N LYS A 178 -6.23 18.39 10.71
CA LYS A 178 -7.65 18.04 10.61
C LYS A 178 -8.01 17.52 9.21
N LYS A 179 -7.40 18.09 8.16
CA LYS A 179 -7.67 17.69 6.77
C LYS A 179 -7.29 16.23 6.53
N PHE A 180 -6.15 15.79 7.04
CA PHE A 180 -5.75 14.39 6.96
C PHE A 180 -6.75 13.46 7.67
N HIS A 181 -7.16 13.83 8.89
CA HIS A 181 -8.13 13.04 9.66
C HIS A 181 -9.50 12.99 8.99
N ASP A 182 -9.98 14.10 8.44
CA ASP A 182 -11.23 14.17 7.69
C ASP A 182 -11.16 13.28 6.43
N ALA A 183 -10.05 13.32 5.69
CA ALA A 183 -9.84 12.49 4.52
C ALA A 183 -9.85 10.99 4.84
N CYS A 184 -9.15 10.57 5.91
CA CYS A 184 -9.18 9.19 6.39
C CYS A 184 -10.60 8.78 6.80
N LYS A 185 -11.31 9.66 7.52
CA LYS A 185 -12.69 9.41 7.95
C LYS A 185 -13.64 9.21 6.77
N ILE A 186 -13.56 10.05 5.74
CA ILE A 186 -14.37 9.89 4.53
C ILE A 186 -14.12 8.53 3.87
N CYS A 187 -12.85 8.11 3.80
CA CYS A 187 -12.49 6.80 3.25
C CYS A 187 -13.08 5.65 4.08
N HIS A 188 -12.97 5.74 5.41
CA HIS A 188 -13.51 4.72 6.32
C HIS A 188 -15.04 4.65 6.24
N ASP A 189 -15.73 5.79 6.32
CA ASP A 189 -17.19 5.86 6.28
C ASP A 189 -17.76 5.29 4.97
N PHE A 190 -17.08 5.54 3.83
CA PHE A 190 -17.49 5.01 2.52
C PHE A 190 -17.41 3.47 2.48
N ILE A 191 -16.29 2.90 2.95
CA ILE A 191 -16.11 1.45 2.96
C ILE A 191 -17.01 0.80 4.02
N ASP A 192 -17.13 1.38 5.21
CA ASP A 192 -17.99 0.87 6.29
C ASP A 192 -19.46 0.78 5.86
N ALA A 193 -19.96 1.77 5.09
CA ALA A 193 -21.32 1.73 4.55
C ALA A 193 -21.57 0.54 3.61
N THR A 194 -20.55 0.16 2.83
CA THR A 194 -20.65 -1.00 1.92
C THR A 194 -20.44 -2.33 2.64
N VAL A 195 -19.57 -2.39 3.65
CA VAL A 195 -19.41 -3.56 4.52
C VAL A 195 -20.69 -3.84 5.31
N GLY A 196 -21.33 -2.81 5.85
CA GLY A 196 -22.61 -2.94 6.56
C GLY A 196 -23.71 -3.56 5.68
N LYS A 197 -23.85 -3.11 4.43
CA LYS A 197 -24.80 -3.70 3.49
C LYS A 197 -24.54 -5.19 3.24
N ALA A 198 -23.27 -5.58 3.08
CA ALA A 198 -22.91 -6.96 2.84
C ALA A 198 -23.15 -7.86 4.07
N LEU A 199 -22.86 -7.37 5.26
CA LEU A 199 -23.13 -8.09 6.51
C LEU A 199 -24.63 -8.29 6.78
N GLU A 200 -25.48 -7.36 6.37
CA GLU A 200 -26.94 -7.50 6.47
C GLU A 200 -27.52 -8.42 5.39
N ALA A 201 -27.00 -8.38 4.16
CA ALA A 201 -27.40 -9.29 3.08
C ALA A 201 -27.09 -10.76 3.42
N GLY A 202 -25.91 -11.03 4.01
CA GLY A 202 -25.53 -12.38 4.46
C GLY A 202 -26.31 -12.93 5.67
N LYS A 203 -27.26 -12.17 6.24
CA LYS A 203 -28.20 -12.65 7.27
C LYS A 203 -29.55 -13.11 6.68
N GLY A 204 -29.85 -12.73 5.43
CA GLY A 204 -31.05 -13.14 4.70
C GLY A 204 -30.82 -14.44 3.93
N ASN A 205 -31.85 -15.27 3.87
CA ASN A 205 -31.87 -16.60 3.26
C ASN A 205 -31.09 -16.73 1.94
N ILE A 206 -30.24 -17.76 1.84
CA ILE A 206 -29.71 -18.32 0.60
C ILE A 206 -30.89 -18.98 -0.12
N ASP A 207 -31.71 -18.19 -0.80
CA ASP A 207 -32.75 -18.66 -1.73
C ASP A 207 -33.18 -17.44 -2.54
N ASN A 208 -32.36 -17.05 -3.53
CA ASN A 208 -32.78 -16.43 -4.79
C ASN A 208 -31.58 -16.42 -5.74
N ASP A 209 -31.71 -17.24 -6.77
CA ASP A 209 -30.70 -17.71 -7.73
C ASP A 209 -30.34 -16.68 -8.82
N ASP A 210 -30.26 -15.37 -8.51
CA ASP A 210 -30.19 -14.32 -9.55
C ASP A 210 -29.13 -13.19 -9.35
N ASP A 211 -28.20 -13.25 -8.40
CA ASP A 211 -27.16 -12.20 -8.26
C ASP A 211 -25.74 -12.75 -8.06
N GLU A 212 -25.27 -13.53 -9.04
CA GLU A 212 -24.04 -14.33 -8.99
C GLU A 212 -22.72 -13.54 -9.11
N GLY A 213 -22.73 -12.20 -9.07
CA GLY A 213 -21.56 -11.41 -9.51
C GLY A 213 -20.89 -10.47 -8.50
N ASN A 214 -21.57 -10.05 -7.43
CA ASN A 214 -21.16 -8.84 -6.69
C ASN A 214 -20.55 -9.11 -5.30
N TYR A 215 -20.55 -10.36 -4.86
CA TYR A 215 -20.35 -10.70 -3.45
C TYR A 215 -19.16 -11.62 -3.17
N VAL A 216 -18.46 -12.15 -4.17
CA VAL A 216 -17.47 -13.23 -3.98
C VAL A 216 -16.33 -12.87 -3.01
N PHE A 217 -15.76 -11.66 -3.08
CA PHE A 217 -14.64 -11.27 -2.22
C PHE A 217 -15.08 -10.94 -0.79
N ILE A 218 -16.13 -10.14 -0.60
CA ILE A 218 -16.62 -9.83 0.75
C ILE A 218 -17.26 -11.06 1.39
N ASP A 219 -17.96 -11.92 0.64
CA ASP A 219 -18.51 -13.15 1.20
C ASP A 219 -17.40 -14.11 1.63
N ALA A 220 -16.34 -14.25 0.83
CA ALA A 220 -15.16 -15.02 1.22
C ALA A 220 -14.49 -14.44 2.48
N LEU A 221 -14.37 -13.12 2.58
CA LEU A 221 -13.84 -12.47 3.78
C LEU A 221 -14.80 -12.58 4.98
N VAL A 222 -16.11 -12.50 4.78
CA VAL A 222 -17.16 -12.63 5.81
C VAL A 222 -17.21 -14.05 6.34
N GLN A 223 -16.91 -15.06 5.51
CA GLN A 223 -16.71 -16.45 5.93
C GLN A 223 -15.51 -16.59 6.88
N GLN A 224 -14.46 -15.78 6.72
CA GLN A 224 -13.29 -15.79 7.59
C GLN A 224 -13.45 -14.89 8.83
N THR A 225 -14.11 -13.73 8.70
CA THR A 225 -14.28 -12.76 9.77
C THR A 225 -15.54 -11.91 9.60
N ARG A 226 -16.35 -11.82 10.66
CA ARG A 226 -17.50 -10.91 10.72
C ARG A 226 -17.19 -9.56 11.37
N ASN A 227 -15.92 -9.28 11.65
CA ASN A 227 -15.51 -8.01 12.24
C ASN A 227 -15.48 -6.92 11.16
N PRO A 228 -16.36 -5.90 11.23
CA PRO A 228 -16.46 -4.87 10.20
C PRO A 228 -15.17 -4.05 10.03
N THR A 229 -14.43 -3.82 11.12
CA THR A 229 -13.14 -3.11 11.08
C THR A 229 -12.10 -3.88 10.29
N ILE A 230 -12.03 -5.21 10.48
CA ILE A 230 -11.09 -6.05 9.71
C ILE A 230 -11.48 -6.05 8.24
N LEU A 231 -12.77 -6.19 7.92
CA LEU A 231 -13.26 -6.17 6.54
C LEU A 231 -12.95 -4.84 5.83
N ARG A 232 -13.15 -3.71 6.54
CA ARG A 232 -12.80 -2.38 6.03
C ARG A 232 -11.30 -2.27 5.75
N ASP A 233 -10.47 -2.61 6.73
CA ASP A 233 -9.03 -2.46 6.66
C ASP A 233 -8.47 -3.31 5.50
N GLN A 234 -8.88 -4.58 5.38
CA GLN A 234 -8.44 -5.45 4.27
C GLN A 234 -8.84 -4.90 2.91
N ARG A 235 -10.06 -4.37 2.78
CA ARG A 235 -10.52 -3.79 1.52
C ARG A 235 -9.76 -2.52 1.14
N LEU A 236 -9.39 -1.68 2.10
CA LEU A 236 -8.54 -0.50 1.85
C LEU A 236 -7.13 -0.89 1.42
N ASN A 237 -6.54 -1.92 2.04
CA ASN A 237 -5.22 -2.44 1.65
C ASN A 237 -5.26 -2.96 0.19
N VAL A 238 -6.28 -3.77 -0.13
CA VAL A 238 -6.48 -4.35 -1.47
C VAL A 238 -6.75 -3.28 -2.53
N LEU A 239 -7.59 -2.29 -2.21
CA LEU A 239 -7.89 -1.15 -3.07
C LEU A 239 -6.63 -0.34 -3.41
N LEU A 240 -5.81 -0.03 -2.40
CA LEU A 240 -4.55 0.68 -2.61
C LEU A 240 -3.64 -0.09 -3.56
N ALA A 241 -3.46 -1.39 -3.31
CA ALA A 241 -2.55 -2.23 -4.08
C ALA A 241 -2.93 -2.32 -5.56
N GLY A 242 -4.23 -2.45 -5.88
CA GLY A 242 -4.69 -2.66 -7.26
C GLY A 242 -5.02 -1.40 -8.04
N ARG A 243 -5.39 -0.28 -7.40
CA ARG A 243 -5.82 0.94 -8.12
C ARG A 243 -4.67 1.62 -8.84
N ASP A 244 -3.63 1.99 -8.11
CA ASP A 244 -2.58 2.88 -8.63
C ASP A 244 -1.56 2.11 -9.47
N THR A 245 -1.22 0.87 -9.09
CA THR A 245 -0.32 0.02 -9.89
C THR A 245 -0.90 -0.30 -11.27
N THR A 246 -2.17 -0.70 -11.32
CA THR A 246 -2.87 -1.02 -12.58
C THR A 246 -3.12 0.24 -13.41
N GLY A 247 -3.54 1.34 -12.79
CA GLY A 247 -3.76 2.62 -13.47
C GLY A 247 -2.48 3.18 -14.10
N CYS A 248 -1.35 3.12 -13.38
CA CYS A 248 -0.04 3.47 -13.92
C CYS A 248 0.37 2.53 -15.06
N CYS A 249 0.25 1.21 -14.87
CA CYS A 249 0.58 0.22 -15.90
C CYS A 249 -0.18 0.50 -17.21
N LEU A 250 -1.51 0.68 -17.13
CA LEU A 250 -2.36 0.96 -18.28
C LEU A 250 -1.95 2.24 -19.00
N SER A 251 -1.61 3.29 -18.24
CA SER A 251 -1.18 4.59 -18.77
C SER A 251 0.16 4.53 -19.52
N TRP A 252 1.03 3.57 -19.19
CA TRP A 252 2.30 3.35 -19.90
C TRP A 252 2.14 2.45 -21.13
N THR A 253 1.13 1.59 -21.15
CA THR A 253 0.88 0.65 -22.26
C THR A 253 0.02 1.22 -23.39
N MET A 254 -0.75 2.28 -23.13
CA MET A 254 -1.63 2.96 -24.11
C MET A 254 -1.00 4.26 -24.61
#